data_AF-A0AA88UME2-F1
#
_entry.id   AF-A0AA88UME2-F1
#
_cell.length_a   1.000
_cell.length_b   1.000
_cell.length_c   1.000
_cell.angle_alpha   90.00
_cell.angle_beta   90.00
_cell.angle_gamma   90.00
#
_symmetry.space_group_name_H-M   'P 1'
#
loop_
_entity.id
_entity.type
_entity.pdbx_description
1 polymer ?
#
loop_
_entity_poly.entity_id
_entity_poly.type
_entity_poly.pdbx_seq_one_letter_code
_entity_poly.pdbx_strand_id
1 'polypeptide(L)'
;MALFLLRSTLFPQVLEISLNSPSNTRILGLHINLHELDQKDESVSAYLQRAQFISDELSATGRPISIEDFNVYVFHGLKSDFEDLVTTLNARTEPVSFSELHSLLLSHEFLHSENLTKLQLSSSFTSSVPDTQPLAHISNRNSHPNSTFHSSSTYFNHCQGGHGNGSCRNNRGCRGHNN
;
A
#
# COMPACT_ATOMS: atom_id res chain seq x y z
N MET A 1 -37.38 -38.73 -25.03
CA MET A 1 -36.73 -38.05 -23.88
C MET A 1 -36.09 -39.06 -22.91
N ALA A 2 -35.25 -40.00 -23.38
CA ALA A 2 -34.65 -41.04 -22.53
C ALA A 2 -33.13 -41.20 -22.71
N LEU A 3 -32.47 -40.33 -23.49
CA LEU A 3 -31.02 -40.40 -23.74
C LEU A 3 -30.19 -39.39 -22.95
N PHE A 4 -30.82 -38.54 -22.12
CA PHE A 4 -30.11 -37.57 -21.28
C PHE A 4 -29.76 -38.08 -19.87
N LEU A 5 -30.27 -39.24 -19.45
CA LEU A 5 -30.06 -39.79 -18.11
C LEU A 5 -28.94 -40.84 -18.02
N LEU A 6 -28.39 -41.31 -19.13
CA LEU A 6 -27.30 -42.31 -19.11
C LEU A 6 -25.90 -41.69 -18.86
N ARG A 7 -25.73 -40.37 -19.02
CA ARG A 7 -24.46 -39.68 -18.72
C ARG A 7 -24.35 -39.19 -17.27
N SER A 8 -25.45 -39.22 -16.51
CA SER A 8 -25.55 -38.57 -15.18
C SER A 8 -25.19 -39.49 -14.01
N THR A 9 -25.22 -40.81 -14.20
CA THR A 9 -24.90 -41.79 -13.14
C THR A 9 -23.50 -42.39 -13.29
N LEU A 10 -22.89 -42.27 -14.47
CA LEU A 10 -21.51 -42.73 -14.70
C LEU A 10 -20.49 -41.81 -14.02
N PHE A 11 -20.75 -40.50 -13.92
CA PHE A 11 -19.82 -39.57 -13.28
C PHE A 11 -19.53 -39.90 -11.80
N PRO A 12 -20.54 -40.08 -10.91
CA PRO A 12 -20.28 -40.45 -9.53
C PRO A 12 -19.65 -41.85 -9.40
N GLN A 13 -20.02 -42.83 -10.23
CA GLN A 13 -19.42 -44.17 -10.17
C GLN A 13 -17.94 -44.17 -10.63
N VAL A 14 -17.63 -43.44 -11.71
CA VAL A 14 -16.25 -43.28 -12.20
C VAL A 14 -15.41 -42.52 -11.19
N LEU A 15 -16.00 -41.52 -10.52
CA LEU A 15 -15.36 -40.82 -9.41
C LEU A 15 -15.00 -41.81 -8.31
N GLU A 16 -15.98 -42.52 -7.73
CA GLU A 16 -15.76 -43.51 -6.66
C GLU A 16 -14.68 -44.54 -7.03
N ILE A 17 -14.77 -45.16 -8.23
CA ILE A 17 -13.77 -46.13 -8.71
C ILE A 17 -12.37 -45.50 -8.81
N SER A 18 -12.28 -44.24 -9.27
CA SER A 18 -11.01 -43.51 -9.31
C SER A 18 -10.51 -43.20 -7.90
N LEU A 19 -11.39 -42.87 -6.95
CA LEU A 19 -11.04 -42.50 -5.58
C LEU A 19 -10.70 -43.70 -4.68
N ASN A 20 -11.11 -44.92 -5.06
CA ASN A 20 -10.76 -46.16 -4.36
C ASN A 20 -9.31 -46.63 -4.59
N SER A 21 -8.55 -46.01 -5.50
CA SER A 21 -7.10 -46.27 -5.59
C SER A 21 -6.40 -45.63 -4.39
N PRO A 22 -5.55 -46.35 -3.64
CA PRO A 22 -4.86 -45.80 -2.47
C PRO A 22 -4.00 -44.57 -2.81
N SER A 23 -3.52 -44.46 -4.05
CA SER A 23 -2.83 -43.26 -4.54
C SER A 23 -3.76 -42.06 -4.73
N ASN A 24 -4.96 -42.27 -5.29
CA ASN A 24 -5.92 -41.18 -5.52
C ASN A 24 -6.60 -40.73 -4.23
N THR A 25 -6.90 -41.65 -3.31
CA THR A 25 -7.37 -41.29 -1.97
C THR A 25 -6.33 -40.42 -1.25
N ARG A 26 -5.04 -40.77 -1.37
CA ARG A 26 -3.94 -39.97 -0.79
C ARG A 26 -3.84 -38.59 -1.43
N ILE A 27 -3.86 -38.51 -2.77
CA ILE A 27 -3.82 -37.23 -3.50
C ILE A 27 -5.00 -36.34 -3.09
N LEU A 28 -6.22 -36.88 -3.03
CA LEU A 28 -7.38 -36.14 -2.56
C LEU A 28 -7.23 -35.67 -1.12
N GLY A 29 -6.76 -36.54 -0.23
CA GLY A 29 -6.51 -36.17 1.16
C GLY A 29 -5.54 -35.00 1.28
N LEU A 30 -4.47 -34.98 0.46
CA LEU A 30 -3.55 -33.86 0.39
C LEU A 30 -4.21 -32.57 -0.11
N HIS A 31 -5.06 -32.64 -1.14
CA HIS A 31 -5.83 -31.48 -1.62
C HIS A 31 -6.81 -30.96 -0.56
N ILE A 32 -7.52 -31.84 0.14
CA ILE A 32 -8.42 -31.48 1.24
C ILE A 32 -7.62 -30.81 2.36
N ASN A 33 -6.50 -31.42 2.77
CA ASN A 33 -5.63 -30.86 3.81
C ASN A 33 -5.09 -29.48 3.42
N LEU A 34 -4.75 -29.25 2.15
CA LEU A 34 -4.28 -27.95 1.66
C LEU A 34 -5.41 -26.91 1.68
N HIS A 35 -6.64 -27.31 1.33
CA HIS A 35 -7.80 -26.43 1.32
C HIS A 35 -8.28 -26.07 2.74
N GLU A 36 -8.21 -27.02 3.68
CA GLU A 36 -8.55 -26.82 5.10
C GLU A 36 -7.39 -26.22 5.91
N LEU A 37 -6.29 -25.84 5.24
CA LEU A 37 -5.11 -25.30 5.90
C LEU A 37 -5.34 -23.83 6.28
N ASP A 38 -5.44 -23.58 7.59
CA ASP A 38 -5.57 -22.24 8.15
C ASP A 38 -4.36 -21.87 9.03
N GLN A 39 -4.01 -20.58 9.01
CA GLN A 39 -2.92 -20.00 9.79
C GLN A 39 -3.26 -19.80 11.28
N LYS A 40 -4.53 -19.85 11.71
CA LYS A 40 -5.03 -19.83 13.12
C LYS A 40 -3.95 -19.64 14.20
N ASP A 41 -3.82 -18.61 15.00
CA ASP A 41 -2.84 -18.50 16.13
C ASP A 41 -1.35 -18.90 15.93
N GLU A 42 -0.93 -19.46 14.80
CA GLU A 42 0.43 -19.89 14.52
C GLU A 42 1.20 -18.77 13.80
N SER A 43 2.53 -18.86 13.80
CA SER A 43 3.38 -17.91 13.08
C SER A 43 3.28 -18.11 11.57
N VAL A 44 3.40 -17.02 10.81
CA VAL A 44 3.41 -17.06 9.33
C VAL A 44 4.37 -18.13 8.79
N SER A 45 5.58 -18.22 9.35
CA SER A 45 6.59 -19.19 8.90
C SER A 45 6.14 -20.63 9.09
N ALA A 46 5.53 -20.97 10.23
CA ALA A 46 5.05 -22.32 10.51
C ALA A 46 3.92 -22.70 9.55
N TYR A 47 2.99 -21.77 9.31
CA TYR A 47 1.91 -21.94 8.34
C TYR A 47 2.44 -22.22 6.92
N LEU A 48 3.34 -21.38 6.42
CA LEU A 48 3.90 -21.53 5.08
C LEU A 48 4.72 -22.82 4.91
N GLN A 49 5.44 -23.23 5.95
CA GLN A 49 6.15 -24.52 5.93
C GLN A 49 5.18 -25.70 5.81
N ARG A 50 4.03 -25.66 6.50
CA ARG A 50 2.99 -26.69 6.37
C ARG A 50 2.38 -26.71 4.96
N ALA A 51 2.07 -25.53 4.41
CA ALA A 51 1.58 -25.41 3.04
C ALA A 51 2.59 -25.98 2.02
N GLN A 52 3.87 -25.62 2.17
CA GLN A 52 4.95 -26.10 1.32
C GLN A 52 5.11 -27.62 1.43
N PHE A 53 5.08 -28.17 2.64
CA PHE A 53 5.18 -29.62 2.85
C PHE A 53 4.07 -30.39 2.13
N ILE A 54 2.83 -29.92 2.18
CA ILE A 54 1.72 -30.56 1.46
C ILE A 54 1.90 -30.42 -0.06
N SER A 55 2.38 -29.27 -0.53
CA SER A 55 2.72 -29.05 -1.95
C SER A 55 3.81 -30.01 -2.45
N ASP A 56 4.87 -30.20 -1.66
CA ASP A 56 5.96 -31.12 -1.97
C ASP A 56 5.49 -32.57 -1.97
N GLU A 57 4.60 -32.95 -1.05
CA GLU A 57 3.95 -34.27 -1.05
C GLU A 57 3.08 -34.49 -2.30
N LEU A 58 2.31 -33.48 -2.72
CA LEU A 58 1.54 -33.52 -3.96
C LEU A 58 2.47 -33.70 -5.18
N SER A 59 3.57 -32.98 -5.22
CA SER A 59 4.61 -33.14 -6.24
C SER A 59 5.22 -34.55 -6.23
N ALA A 60 5.53 -35.10 -5.05
CA ALA A 60 6.07 -36.45 -4.89
C ALA A 60 5.08 -37.55 -5.33
N THR A 61 3.77 -37.30 -5.23
CA THR A 61 2.74 -38.21 -5.75
C THR A 61 2.50 -38.08 -7.27
N GLY A 62 3.22 -37.19 -7.96
CA GLY A 62 3.10 -36.96 -9.40
C GLY A 62 1.95 -36.03 -9.78
N ARG A 63 1.40 -35.27 -8.82
CA ARG A 63 0.35 -34.27 -9.02
C ARG A 63 0.81 -32.92 -8.47
N PRO A 64 1.85 -32.29 -9.05
CA PRO A 64 2.28 -30.97 -8.60
C PRO A 64 1.16 -29.95 -8.79
N ILE A 65 1.06 -29.03 -7.85
CA ILE A 65 0.15 -27.88 -7.93
C ILE A 65 0.84 -26.72 -8.65
N SER A 66 0.05 -25.93 -9.37
CA SER A 66 0.57 -24.70 -9.96
C SER A 66 0.87 -23.67 -8.87
N ILE A 67 1.77 -22.73 -9.17
CA ILE A 67 2.10 -21.66 -8.23
C ILE A 67 0.91 -20.71 -8.01
N GLU A 68 0.08 -20.54 -9.03
CA GLU A 68 -1.17 -19.77 -8.97
C GLU A 68 -2.15 -20.41 -7.98
N ASP A 69 -2.40 -21.72 -8.12
CA ASP A 69 -3.29 -22.46 -7.22
C ASP A 69 -2.73 -22.47 -5.80
N PHE A 70 -1.42 -22.70 -5.64
CA PHE A 70 -0.77 -22.64 -4.33
C PHE A 70 -1.00 -21.29 -3.65
N ASN A 71 -0.83 -20.18 -4.38
CA ASN A 71 -1.07 -18.85 -3.85
C ASN A 71 -2.52 -18.66 -3.42
N VAL A 72 -3.50 -19.15 -4.20
CA VAL A 72 -4.92 -19.09 -3.84
C VAL A 72 -5.20 -19.84 -2.53
N TYR A 73 -4.67 -21.06 -2.38
CA TYR A 73 -4.84 -21.83 -1.14
C TYR A 73 -4.21 -21.14 0.06
N VAL A 74 -3.01 -20.59 -0.11
CA VAL A 74 -2.31 -19.85 0.94
C VAL A 74 -3.11 -18.60 1.32
N PHE A 75 -3.56 -17.80 0.35
CA PHE A 75 -4.30 -16.56 0.62
C PHE A 75 -5.64 -16.82 1.33
N HIS A 76 -6.32 -17.93 0.99
CA HIS A 76 -7.56 -18.33 1.67
C HIS A 76 -7.35 -18.69 3.15
N GLY A 77 -6.22 -19.32 3.49
CA GLY A 77 -5.93 -19.77 4.84
C GLY A 77 -5.29 -18.73 5.76
N LEU A 78 -4.94 -17.54 5.25
CA LEU A 78 -4.37 -16.46 6.07
C LEU A 78 -5.42 -15.88 7.03
N LYS A 79 -4.95 -15.31 8.14
CA LYS A 79 -5.82 -14.60 9.09
C LYS A 79 -6.33 -13.29 8.49
N SER A 80 -7.45 -12.80 9.03
CA SER A 80 -8.05 -11.52 8.62
C SER A 80 -7.09 -10.32 8.74
N ASP A 81 -6.03 -10.43 9.52
CA ASP A 81 -5.02 -9.37 9.66
C ASP A 81 -4.25 -9.12 8.36
N PHE A 82 -4.22 -10.08 7.44
CA PHE A 82 -3.48 -10.02 6.17
C PHE A 82 -4.37 -9.68 4.95
N GLU A 83 -5.65 -9.35 5.15
CA GLU A 83 -6.64 -9.11 4.08
C GLU A 83 -6.21 -8.01 3.10
N ASP A 84 -5.56 -6.96 3.60
CA ASP A 84 -5.02 -5.85 2.82
C ASP A 84 -3.87 -6.31 1.89
N LEU A 85 -2.98 -7.15 2.42
CA LEU A 85 -1.90 -7.75 1.65
C LEU A 85 -2.43 -8.76 0.63
N VAL A 86 -3.40 -9.60 1.00
CA VAL A 86 -4.07 -10.53 0.08
C VAL A 86 -4.74 -9.78 -1.07
N THR A 87 -5.45 -8.69 -0.77
CA THR A 87 -6.07 -7.83 -1.80
C THR A 87 -5.02 -7.28 -2.77
N THR A 88 -3.89 -6.81 -2.23
CA THR A 88 -2.78 -6.26 -3.03
C THR A 88 -2.13 -7.33 -3.91
N LEU A 89 -1.94 -8.54 -3.38
CA LEU A 89 -1.37 -9.66 -4.11
C LEU A 89 -2.31 -10.18 -5.20
N ASN A 90 -3.62 -10.26 -4.93
CA ASN A 90 -4.63 -10.65 -5.91
C ASN A 90 -4.77 -9.65 -7.07
N ALA A 91 -4.41 -8.38 -6.87
CA ALA A 91 -4.40 -7.38 -7.93
C ALA A 91 -3.21 -7.52 -8.89
N ARG A 92 -2.20 -8.33 -8.57
CA ARG A 92 -1.04 -8.57 -9.45
C ARG A 92 -1.42 -9.53 -10.58
N THR A 93 -0.90 -9.25 -11.77
CA THR A 93 -1.11 -10.10 -12.96
C THR A 93 -0.25 -11.36 -12.93
N GLU A 94 0.93 -11.29 -12.33
CA GLU A 94 1.89 -12.39 -12.27
C GLU A 94 1.79 -13.11 -10.92
N PRO A 95 1.87 -14.44 -10.88
CA PRO A 95 1.86 -15.18 -9.63
C PRO A 95 3.09 -14.87 -8.78
N VAL A 96 2.88 -14.82 -7.47
CA VAL A 96 3.92 -14.56 -6.49
C VAL A 96 4.73 -15.84 -6.26
N SER A 97 6.06 -15.74 -6.27
CA SER A 97 6.91 -16.88 -5.95
C SER A 97 6.85 -17.22 -4.46
N PHE A 98 7.11 -18.48 -4.08
CA PHE A 98 7.13 -18.87 -2.66
C PHE A 98 8.07 -18.01 -1.80
N SER A 99 9.27 -17.74 -2.30
CA SER A 99 10.26 -16.90 -1.59
C SER A 99 9.75 -15.48 -1.38
N GLU A 100 9.13 -14.90 -2.40
CA GLU A 100 8.58 -13.55 -2.34
C GLU A 100 7.38 -13.47 -1.40
N LEU A 101 6.46 -14.44 -1.50
CA LEU A 101 5.29 -14.56 -0.63
C LEU A 101 5.72 -14.67 0.84
N HIS A 102 6.73 -15.48 1.14
CA HIS A 102 7.28 -15.62 2.48
C HIS A 102 7.86 -14.30 3.00
N SER A 103 8.67 -13.59 2.20
CA SER A 103 9.20 -12.27 2.58
C SER A 103 8.12 -11.23 2.81
N LEU A 104 7.09 -11.19 1.96
CA LEU A 104 5.98 -10.24 2.05
C LEU A 104 5.16 -10.48 3.33
N LEU A 105 4.77 -11.72 3.62
CA LEU A 105 4.00 -12.02 4.81
C LEU A 105 4.77 -11.75 6.10
N LEU A 106 6.08 -12.05 6.14
CA LEU A 106 6.90 -11.69 7.30
C LEU A 106 7.05 -10.17 7.47
N SER A 107 7.20 -9.43 6.37
CA SER A 107 7.28 -7.97 6.44
C SER A 107 5.98 -7.35 6.97
N HIS A 108 4.84 -7.92 6.58
CA HIS A 108 3.53 -7.49 7.02
C HIS A 108 3.27 -7.82 8.49
N GLU A 109 3.62 -9.03 8.93
CA GLU A 109 3.60 -9.43 10.34
C GLU A 109 4.45 -8.48 11.21
N PHE A 110 5.65 -8.12 10.75
CA PHE A 110 6.51 -7.15 11.45
C PHE A 110 5.87 -5.76 11.56
N LEU A 111 5.29 -5.26 10.48
CA LEU A 111 4.63 -3.94 10.46
C LEU A 111 3.35 -3.89 11.31
N HIS A 112 2.65 -5.00 11.46
CA HIS A 112 1.42 -5.07 12.26
C HIS A 112 1.69 -5.41 13.73
N SER A 113 2.74 -6.19 14.01
CA SER A 113 3.14 -6.54 15.38
C SER A 113 3.82 -5.37 16.10
N GLU A 114 4.63 -4.58 15.38
CA GLU A 114 5.17 -3.33 15.88
C GLU A 114 4.20 -2.22 15.49
N ASN A 115 3.39 -1.78 16.43
CA ASN A 115 2.49 -0.67 16.27
C ASN A 115 3.27 0.63 15.90
N LEU A 116 3.63 0.80 14.62
CA LEU A 116 4.17 2.03 14.03
C LEU A 116 3.06 3.06 13.80
N THR A 117 1.95 2.98 14.54
CA THR A 117 0.99 4.06 14.68
C THR A 117 1.53 5.21 15.57
N LYS A 118 2.87 5.33 15.72
CA LYS A 118 3.55 6.44 16.40
C LYS A 118 4.31 7.38 15.47
N LEU A 119 4.17 7.24 14.15
CA LEU A 119 4.39 8.36 13.23
C LEU A 119 3.04 8.86 12.75
N GLN A 120 2.18 9.27 13.70
CA GLN A 120 1.27 10.37 13.44
C GLN A 120 2.12 11.53 12.94
N LEU A 121 2.20 11.73 11.62
CA LEU A 121 2.39 13.06 11.09
C LEU A 121 1.09 13.80 11.42
N SER A 122 1.02 14.29 12.65
CA SER A 122 0.04 15.26 13.12
C SER A 122 0.15 16.49 12.24
N SER A 123 -0.50 16.42 11.09
CA SER A 123 -0.86 17.60 10.32
C SER A 123 -2.05 18.26 11.02
N SER A 124 -1.78 18.78 12.22
CA SER A 124 -2.63 19.75 12.88
C SER A 124 -2.55 21.04 12.07
N PHE A 125 -3.31 21.14 10.98
CA PHE A 125 -3.64 22.43 10.39
C PHE A 125 -4.72 23.08 11.27
N THR A 126 -4.29 23.61 12.41
CA THR A 126 -5.04 24.62 13.15
C THR A 126 -4.45 25.97 12.80
N SER A 127 -4.98 26.63 11.76
CA SER A 127 -4.76 28.07 11.57
C SER A 127 -5.68 28.84 12.52
N SER A 128 -5.42 28.75 13.83
CA SER A 128 -5.91 29.76 14.77
C SER A 128 -4.84 30.83 14.87
N VAL A 129 -5.13 32.02 14.34
CA VAL A 129 -4.28 33.20 14.52
C VAL A 129 -4.84 34.00 15.69
N PRO A 130 -4.19 34.04 16.86
CA PRO A 130 -4.38 35.10 17.83
C PRO A 130 -3.18 36.04 17.70
N ASP A 131 -3.37 37.27 17.24
CA ASP A 131 -2.43 38.31 17.65
C ASP A 131 -3.03 39.71 17.74
N THR A 132 -3.22 40.09 19.00
CA THR A 132 -2.82 41.34 19.63
C THR A 132 -2.10 42.38 18.76
N GLN A 133 -2.62 43.61 18.86
CA GLN A 133 -2.21 44.80 18.12
C GLN A 133 -0.76 45.24 18.32
N PRO A 134 -0.17 45.89 17.30
CA PRO A 134 0.74 47.02 17.50
C PRO A 134 0.13 48.32 16.98
N LEU A 135 0.15 49.34 17.83
CA LEU A 135 -0.22 50.72 17.53
C LEU A 135 0.72 51.32 16.47
N ALA A 136 0.14 51.88 15.40
CA ALA A 136 0.77 52.96 14.66
C ALA A 136 -0.30 53.99 14.25
N HIS A 137 -0.09 55.21 14.75
CA HIS A 137 -0.90 56.40 14.55
C HIS A 137 -1.04 56.76 13.06
N ILE A 138 -2.27 56.83 12.56
CA ILE A 138 -2.59 57.57 11.33
C ILE A 138 -3.67 58.58 11.68
N SER A 139 -3.27 59.85 11.68
CA SER A 139 -4.09 61.02 11.92
C SER A 139 -5.18 61.14 10.86
N ASN A 140 -6.42 60.85 11.23
CA ASN A 140 -7.60 61.12 10.43
C ASN A 140 -8.24 62.44 10.89
N ARG A 141 -8.05 63.52 10.13
CA ARG A 141 -8.78 64.79 10.31
C ARG A 141 -9.58 65.10 9.05
N ASN A 142 -10.88 65.26 9.28
CA ASN A 142 -11.88 66.02 8.52
C ASN A 142 -12.40 65.49 7.17
N SER A 143 -13.61 64.92 7.25
CA SER A 143 -14.88 65.52 6.80
C SER A 143 -15.11 65.91 5.32
N HIS A 144 -16.18 65.29 4.77
CA HIS A 144 -17.10 65.67 3.68
C HIS A 144 -16.93 64.99 2.31
N PRO A 145 -18.03 64.49 1.72
CA PRO A 145 -18.03 63.86 0.40
C PRO A 145 -18.20 64.92 -0.68
N ASN A 146 -17.49 64.78 -1.81
CA ASN A 146 -18.01 65.32 -3.06
C ASN A 146 -17.52 64.53 -4.27
N SER A 147 -18.45 64.27 -5.16
CA SER A 147 -18.31 63.60 -6.45
C SER A 147 -17.24 64.25 -7.32
N THR A 148 -16.31 63.47 -7.88
CA THR A 148 -15.93 63.60 -9.29
C THR A 148 -15.18 62.35 -9.75
N PHE A 149 -15.77 61.62 -10.70
CA PHE A 149 -15.04 60.65 -11.52
C PHE A 149 -13.96 61.36 -12.34
N HIS A 150 -12.86 60.66 -12.61
CA HIS A 150 -12.03 60.62 -13.83
C HIS A 150 -10.72 59.90 -13.41
N SER A 151 -10.57 58.63 -13.74
CA SER A 151 -9.96 58.15 -14.99
C SER A 151 -8.44 58.30 -15.03
N SER A 152 -7.85 57.29 -15.65
CA SER A 152 -6.52 57.24 -16.26
C SER A 152 -5.45 56.65 -15.33
N SER A 153 -4.98 55.44 -15.63
CA SER A 153 -3.86 55.22 -16.58
C SER A 153 -2.56 55.52 -15.81
N THR A 154 -1.58 54.64 -15.67
CA THR A 154 -1.12 53.63 -16.61
C THR A 154 0.23 53.08 -16.11
N TYR A 155 0.72 52.06 -16.81
CA TYR A 155 2.14 51.72 -17.01
C TYR A 155 2.85 51.03 -15.83
N PHE A 156 2.95 49.68 -15.86
CA PHE A 156 4.03 48.90 -16.52
C PHE A 156 5.32 49.00 -15.65
N ASN A 157 6.08 47.97 -15.29
CA ASN A 157 6.51 46.79 -16.03
C ASN A 157 7.18 45.77 -15.09
N HIS A 158 7.32 44.56 -15.63
CA HIS A 158 7.89 43.35 -15.07
C HIS A 158 9.42 43.35 -14.84
N CYS A 159 9.82 42.57 -13.83
CA CYS A 159 10.85 41.51 -13.77
C CYS A 159 12.17 41.65 -14.54
N GLN A 160 13.28 41.55 -13.79
CA GLN A 160 14.50 40.73 -14.05
C GLN A 160 15.54 41.14 -12.99
N GLY A 161 16.41 40.30 -12.42
CA GLY A 161 16.89 38.96 -12.72
C GLY A 161 18.34 38.90 -12.23
N GLY A 162 18.72 37.82 -11.53
CA GLY A 162 20.09 37.29 -11.55
C GLY A 162 21.17 37.85 -10.60
N HIS A 163 21.89 36.87 -10.01
CA HIS A 163 23.32 36.82 -9.72
C HIS A 163 23.86 37.10 -8.31
N GLY A 164 24.71 36.17 -7.85
CA GLY A 164 26.02 36.56 -7.30
C GLY A 164 26.40 35.92 -5.97
N ASN A 165 26.96 34.71 -6.01
CA ASN A 165 27.77 34.18 -4.91
C ASN A 165 29.12 34.92 -4.92
N GLY A 166 29.38 35.76 -3.92
CA GLY A 166 30.59 36.58 -3.84
C GLY A 166 31.03 36.80 -2.40
N SER A 167 31.97 35.97 -1.93
CA SER A 167 32.69 36.15 -0.67
C SER A 167 33.70 37.30 -0.82
N CYS A 168 33.53 38.38 -0.06
CA CYS A 168 34.57 39.40 0.13
C CYS A 168 34.77 39.65 1.63
N ARG A 169 35.87 39.11 2.13
CA ARG A 169 36.43 39.33 3.46
C ARG A 169 36.94 40.77 3.62
N ASN A 170 36.80 41.30 4.84
CA ASN A 170 37.73 42.18 5.55
C ASN A 170 38.44 43.35 4.80
N ASN A 171 38.12 44.55 5.30
CA ASN A 171 39.06 45.54 5.86
C ASN A 171 39.64 46.64 4.93
N ARG A 172 39.55 47.88 5.48
CA ARG A 172 40.35 49.11 5.27
C ARG A 172 40.02 50.07 4.11
N GLY A 173 39.67 51.30 4.51
CA GLY A 173 39.91 52.56 3.79
C GLY A 173 38.95 52.78 2.61
N CYS A 174 38.43 53.97 2.33
CA CYS A 174 39.11 55.25 2.31
C CYS A 174 38.13 56.42 2.50
N ARG A 175 38.69 57.50 3.05
CA ARG A 175 38.09 58.82 3.29
C ARG A 175 37.64 59.52 1.99
N GLY A 176 36.54 60.27 2.12
CA GLY A 176 36.49 61.71 1.82
C GLY A 176 36.05 62.15 0.42
N HIS A 177 34.99 62.95 0.34
CA HIS A 177 35.08 64.37 -0.07
C HIS A 177 33.75 65.10 0.19
N ASN A 178 33.89 66.31 0.74
CA ASN A 178 32.86 67.35 0.79
C ASN A 178 32.66 67.96 -0.60
N ASN A 179 31.43 68.36 -0.91
CA ASN A 179 31.11 69.75 -1.21
C ASN A 179 29.64 70.02 -0.88
#